data_AF-A0A327L3H7-F1
#
_entry.id   AF-A0A327L3H7-F1
#
_cell.length_a   1.000
_cell.length_b   1.000
_cell.length_c   1.000
_cell.angle_alpha   90.00
_cell.angle_beta   90.00
_cell.angle_gamma   90.00
#
_symmetry.space_group_name_H-M   'P 1'
#
loop_
_entity.id
_entity.type
_entity.pdbx_description
1 polymer ?
#
loop_
_entity_poly.entity_id
_entity_poly.type
_entity_poly.pdbx_seq_one_letter_code
_entity_poly.pdbx_strand_id
1 'polypeptide(L)'
;MRASRLRPPQRRATPVMPSETPPMSQTTAAAAPFGLAGDDGERRRALFQETAAQRLQRIALGTAWALKPPRSRSLPGLARLWLVDVVDPADGLPDPDRTVNPFGTCGIVHDPGVETLLAGYREGLFPFAHFGPLKWVSPAERCILVLDELHIAKRLRRQMRQGRYTVTFDRDFEGVITSCAGRREGRWHLTWITPRIMRLYGDMFDAGHVHSFEVWNEAGALVGGGYGVAVGGAFFTESQFSHEANTSKIGFTVLHWHLAQWGFRLDDGKWPTPTILDMGFRSVPRAEFRARVAEAAALPGKPGRWTVETDLKTVAAWQPGGEDAKGKKEPAND
;
A
#
# COMPACT_ATOMS: atom_id res chain seq x y z
N MET A 1 -66.75 -23.82 55.09
CA MET A 1 -65.85 -22.66 55.26
C MET A 1 -64.46 -23.04 54.77
N ARG A 2 -63.95 -22.28 53.79
CA ARG A 2 -62.74 -22.55 53.00
C ARG A 2 -61.47 -22.18 53.77
N ALA A 3 -60.49 -23.09 53.82
CA ALA A 3 -59.06 -22.77 53.94
C ALA A 3 -58.24 -24.04 53.63
N SER A 4 -58.03 -24.36 52.35
CA SER A 4 -57.11 -25.42 51.93
C SER A 4 -55.85 -24.76 51.36
N ARG A 5 -54.72 -24.99 52.04
CA ARG A 5 -53.38 -24.54 51.66
C ARG A 5 -52.89 -25.40 50.49
N LEU A 6 -52.84 -24.85 49.29
CA LEU A 6 -52.20 -25.48 48.14
C LEU A 6 -50.72 -25.05 48.08
N ARG A 7 -49.82 -26.03 48.22
CA ARG A 7 -48.39 -25.90 47.93
C ARG A 7 -48.18 -25.75 46.41
N PRO A 8 -47.27 -24.88 45.94
CA PRO A 8 -46.90 -24.80 44.54
C PRO A 8 -45.98 -25.97 44.12
N PRO A 9 -45.97 -26.34 42.83
CA PRO A 9 -45.33 -27.56 42.34
C PRO A 9 -43.80 -27.45 42.24
N GLN A 10 -43.14 -28.57 42.55
CA GLN A 10 -41.70 -28.76 42.41
C GLN A 10 -41.27 -28.64 40.94
N ARG A 11 -40.36 -27.71 40.66
CA ARG A 11 -39.67 -27.62 39.37
C ARG A 11 -38.61 -28.71 39.29
N ARG A 12 -38.72 -29.57 38.26
CA ARG A 12 -37.70 -30.54 37.86
C ARG A 12 -36.41 -29.80 37.50
N ALA A 13 -35.31 -30.18 38.12
CA ALA A 13 -33.97 -29.77 37.72
C ALA A 13 -33.59 -30.51 36.42
N THR A 14 -33.34 -29.76 35.35
CA THR A 14 -32.66 -30.25 34.15
C THR A 14 -31.14 -30.22 34.38
N PRO A 15 -30.39 -31.22 33.91
CA PRO A 15 -28.96 -31.31 34.14
C PRO A 15 -28.21 -30.28 33.28
N VAL A 16 -27.28 -29.56 33.91
CA VAL A 16 -26.32 -28.66 33.26
C VAL A 16 -25.27 -29.53 32.56
N MET A 17 -25.30 -29.57 31.24
CA MET A 17 -24.23 -30.11 30.41
C MET A 17 -23.14 -29.03 30.27
N PRO A 18 -21.85 -29.38 30.39
CA PRO A 18 -20.76 -28.43 30.16
C PRO A 18 -20.71 -28.06 28.67
N SER A 19 -20.78 -26.76 28.36
CA SER A 19 -20.51 -26.26 27.01
C SER A 19 -19.00 -26.22 26.79
N GLU A 20 -18.47 -27.25 26.14
CA GLU A 20 -17.12 -27.23 25.59
C GLU A 20 -17.11 -26.27 24.40
N THR A 21 -16.56 -25.08 24.60
CA THR A 21 -16.23 -24.14 23.54
C THR A 21 -14.98 -24.67 22.82
N PRO A 22 -15.01 -25.01 21.52
CA PRO A 22 -13.81 -25.43 20.82
C PRO A 22 -12.86 -24.24 20.65
N PRO A 23 -11.54 -24.42 20.77
CA PRO A 23 -10.59 -23.33 20.57
C PRO A 23 -10.63 -22.88 19.10
N MET A 24 -10.83 -21.59 18.89
CA MET A 24 -10.62 -20.94 17.58
C MET A 24 -9.14 -21.02 17.23
N SER A 25 -8.76 -22.03 16.47
CA SER A 25 -7.50 -22.04 15.73
C SER A 25 -7.61 -21.05 14.58
N GLN A 26 -7.14 -19.81 14.80
CA GLN A 26 -6.82 -18.90 13.70
C GLN A 26 -5.58 -19.42 12.99
N THR A 27 -5.79 -20.32 12.03
CA THR A 27 -4.81 -20.59 11.00
C THR A 27 -5.01 -19.56 9.90
N THR A 28 -4.37 -18.40 10.04
CA THR A 28 -4.02 -17.60 8.86
C THR A 28 -3.08 -18.46 8.03
N ALA A 29 -3.61 -19.11 6.99
CA ALA A 29 -2.78 -19.76 5.99
C ALA A 29 -1.90 -18.69 5.34
N ALA A 30 -0.62 -18.68 5.70
CA ALA A 30 0.40 -17.94 4.96
C ALA A 30 0.32 -18.40 3.50
N ALA A 31 0.10 -17.47 2.59
CA ALA A 31 0.16 -17.75 1.17
C ALA A 31 1.57 -18.31 0.87
N ALA A 32 1.65 -19.54 0.35
CA ALA A 32 2.92 -20.10 -0.07
C ALA A 32 3.54 -19.19 -1.17
N PRO A 33 4.86 -18.98 -1.17
CA PRO A 33 5.51 -18.15 -2.18
C PRO A 33 5.20 -18.68 -3.59
N PHE A 34 4.70 -17.78 -4.46
CA PHE A 34 4.34 -18.12 -5.82
C PHE A 34 5.55 -17.91 -6.74
N GLY A 35 6.31 -18.98 -6.95
CA GLY A 35 7.50 -19.00 -7.82
C GLY A 35 8.71 -19.61 -7.13
N LEU A 36 9.65 -20.16 -7.90
CA LEU A 36 10.96 -20.57 -7.37
C LEU A 36 11.71 -19.29 -6.95
N ALA A 37 11.46 -18.81 -5.72
CA ALA A 37 12.00 -17.57 -5.15
C ALA A 37 13.54 -17.43 -5.26
N GLY A 38 14.25 -18.52 -5.55
CA GLY A 38 15.68 -18.52 -5.83
C GLY A 38 16.09 -17.80 -7.11
N ASP A 39 15.43 -18.08 -8.26
CA ASP A 39 15.89 -17.62 -9.58
C ASP A 39 15.55 -16.13 -9.82
N ASP A 40 14.31 -15.73 -9.51
CA ASP A 40 13.88 -14.34 -9.63
C ASP A 40 14.63 -13.40 -8.65
N GLY A 41 14.93 -13.88 -7.45
CA GLY A 41 15.72 -13.15 -6.46
C GLY A 41 17.17 -12.95 -6.88
N GLU A 42 17.80 -13.95 -7.51
CA GLU A 42 19.16 -13.83 -8.06
C GLU A 42 19.20 -12.90 -9.27
N ARG A 43 18.22 -13.01 -10.18
CA ARG A 43 18.02 -12.08 -11.30
C ARG A 43 17.89 -10.63 -10.81
N ARG A 44 17.04 -10.37 -9.81
CA ARG A 44 16.86 -9.02 -9.25
C ARG A 44 18.09 -8.51 -8.52
N ARG A 45 18.86 -9.39 -7.88
CA ARG A 45 20.16 -9.00 -7.30
C ARG A 45 21.16 -8.56 -8.38
N ALA A 46 21.10 -9.13 -9.58
CA ALA A 46 21.89 -8.68 -10.73
C ALA A 46 21.36 -7.37 -11.34
N LEU A 47 20.04 -7.24 -11.49
CA LEU A 47 19.40 -6.06 -12.08
C LEU A 47 19.47 -4.82 -11.17
N PHE A 48 19.20 -4.99 -9.88
CA PHE A 48 19.12 -3.91 -8.89
C PHE A 48 20.48 -3.70 -8.24
N GLN A 49 21.39 -3.18 -9.05
CA GLN A 49 22.72 -2.77 -8.61
C GLN A 49 22.95 -1.28 -8.89
N GLU A 50 23.89 -0.71 -8.16
CA GLU A 50 24.41 0.62 -8.42
C GLU A 50 25.94 0.54 -8.42
N THR A 51 26.57 1.31 -9.31
CA THR A 51 28.01 1.50 -9.30
C THR A 51 28.45 2.34 -8.11
N ALA A 52 29.74 2.28 -7.75
CA ALA A 52 30.29 3.14 -6.71
C ALA A 52 30.06 4.64 -7.01
N ALA A 53 30.18 5.05 -8.28
CA ALA A 53 29.91 6.42 -8.71
C ALA A 53 28.44 6.82 -8.50
N GLN A 54 27.49 5.96 -8.87
CA GLN A 54 26.06 6.19 -8.65
C GLN A 54 25.73 6.27 -7.15
N ARG A 55 26.32 5.40 -6.33
CA ARG A 55 26.17 5.44 -4.87
C ARG A 55 26.68 6.77 -4.29
N LEU A 56 27.88 7.20 -4.67
CA LEU A 56 28.46 8.48 -4.23
C LEU A 56 27.59 9.66 -4.66
N GLN A 57 27.13 9.68 -5.91
CA GLN A 57 26.22 10.71 -6.41
C GLN A 57 24.92 10.76 -5.60
N ARG A 58 24.32 9.60 -5.31
CA ARG A 58 23.10 9.50 -4.50
C ARG A 58 23.31 10.00 -3.07
N ILE A 59 24.45 9.67 -2.44
CA ILE A 59 24.81 10.19 -1.11
C ILE A 59 24.97 11.71 -1.18
N ALA A 60 25.71 12.24 -2.15
CA ALA A 60 25.93 13.68 -2.30
C ALA A 60 24.60 14.44 -2.50
N LEU A 61 23.75 13.97 -3.42
CA LEU A 61 22.44 14.56 -3.68
C LEU A 61 21.50 14.42 -2.47
N GLY A 62 21.53 13.27 -1.79
CA GLY A 62 20.74 13.01 -0.59
C GLY A 62 21.11 13.95 0.56
N THR A 63 22.41 14.16 0.78
CA THR A 63 22.92 15.12 1.75
C THR A 63 22.51 16.54 1.39
N ALA A 64 22.68 16.95 0.12
CA ALA A 64 22.25 18.27 -0.35
C ALA A 64 20.73 18.48 -0.17
N TRP A 65 19.93 17.45 -0.41
CA TRP A 65 18.48 17.48 -0.22
C TRP A 65 18.11 17.65 1.27
N ALA A 66 18.79 16.94 2.16
CA ALA A 66 18.56 17.02 3.61
C ALA A 66 18.96 18.40 4.19
N LEU A 67 20.00 19.02 3.64
CA LEU A 67 20.48 20.34 4.06
C LEU A 67 19.62 21.50 3.52
N LYS A 68 18.79 21.28 2.49
CA LYS A 68 17.96 22.33 1.89
C LYS A 68 16.83 22.77 2.84
N PRO A 69 16.69 24.07 3.18
CA PRO A 69 15.57 24.56 3.98
C PRO A 69 14.19 24.26 3.36
N PRO A 70 13.14 24.01 4.17
CA PRO A 70 13.16 23.95 5.64
C PRO A 70 13.61 22.58 6.20
N ARG A 71 14.03 21.61 5.35
CA ARG A 71 14.31 20.23 5.78
C ARG A 71 15.46 20.12 6.76
N SER A 72 16.43 21.03 6.70
CA SER A 72 17.55 21.08 7.64
C SER A 72 17.11 21.17 9.10
N ARG A 73 15.92 21.72 9.38
CA ARG A 73 15.32 21.76 10.73
C ARG A 73 15.03 20.37 11.31
N SER A 74 14.93 19.34 10.45
CA SER A 74 14.70 17.95 10.88
C SER A 74 16.00 17.22 11.25
N LEU A 75 17.18 17.79 10.98
CA LEU A 75 18.46 17.13 11.21
C LEU A 75 18.75 16.79 12.67
N PRO A 76 18.48 17.66 13.67
CA PRO A 76 18.70 17.32 15.07
C PRO A 76 17.87 16.10 15.52
N GLY A 77 16.59 16.05 15.12
CA GLY A 77 15.71 14.91 15.41
C GLY A 77 16.20 13.61 14.75
N LEU A 78 16.65 13.69 13.51
CA LEU A 78 17.23 12.54 12.80
C LEU A 78 18.56 12.08 13.40
N ALA A 79 19.43 13.01 13.81
CA ALA A 79 20.71 12.69 14.45
C ALA A 79 20.49 12.02 15.82
N ARG A 80 19.53 12.52 16.61
CA ARG A 80 19.12 11.87 17.86
C ARG A 80 18.58 10.48 17.62
N LEU A 81 17.71 10.30 16.62
CA LEU A 81 17.15 8.99 16.29
C LEU A 81 18.25 7.99 15.93
N TRP A 82 19.20 8.40 15.09
CA TRP A 82 20.37 7.60 14.74
C TRP A 82 21.25 7.25 15.94
N LEU A 83 21.49 8.21 16.83
CA LEU A 83 22.30 7.96 18.02
C LEU A 83 21.64 6.92 18.93
N VAL A 84 20.32 7.00 19.11
CA VAL A 84 19.56 5.99 19.87
C VAL A 84 19.66 4.64 19.18
N ASP A 85 19.41 4.56 17.87
CA ASP A 85 19.50 3.32 17.09
C ASP A 85 20.89 2.65 17.15
N VAL A 86 21.97 3.43 17.21
CA VAL A 86 23.34 2.90 17.34
C VAL A 86 23.63 2.36 18.75
N VAL A 87 23.07 2.98 19.79
CA VAL A 87 23.36 2.63 21.20
C VAL A 87 22.41 1.54 21.70
N ASP A 88 21.15 1.59 21.28
CA ASP A 88 20.05 0.75 21.74
C ASP A 88 19.08 0.52 20.57
N PRO A 89 19.45 -0.35 19.60
CA PRO A 89 18.60 -0.64 18.45
C PRO A 89 17.30 -1.27 18.93
N ALA A 90 16.17 -0.67 18.53
CA ALA A 90 14.86 -1.16 18.94
C ALA A 90 14.52 -2.51 18.27
N ASP A 91 14.04 -3.46 19.06
CA ASP A 91 13.44 -4.68 18.55
C ASP A 91 11.99 -4.40 18.11
N GLY A 92 11.73 -4.50 16.81
CA GLY A 92 10.38 -4.41 16.23
C GLY A 92 10.05 -3.07 15.56
N LEU A 93 8.75 -2.86 15.30
CA LEU A 93 8.26 -1.68 14.59
C LEU A 93 8.18 -0.46 15.53
N PRO A 94 8.54 0.74 15.04
CA PRO A 94 8.41 1.95 15.85
C PRO A 94 6.95 2.36 16.02
N ASP A 95 6.66 3.05 17.13
CA ASP A 95 5.34 3.63 17.40
C ASP A 95 4.98 4.68 16.32
N PRO A 96 3.91 4.48 15.52
CA PRO A 96 3.51 5.41 14.47
C PRO A 96 3.11 6.80 15.00
N ASP A 97 2.79 6.91 16.30
CA ASP A 97 2.39 8.17 16.91
C ASP A 97 3.57 9.03 17.40
N ARG A 98 4.78 8.44 17.52
CA ARG A 98 5.99 9.12 17.98
C ARG A 98 6.90 9.52 16.82
N THR A 99 6.66 10.71 16.26
CA THR A 99 7.49 11.22 15.15
C THR A 99 8.56 12.21 15.59
N VAL A 100 9.76 12.12 15.02
CA VAL A 100 10.90 13.01 15.32
C VAL A 100 10.98 14.25 14.42
N ASN A 101 10.11 14.37 13.41
CA ASN A 101 10.07 15.49 12.48
C ASN A 101 8.71 15.63 11.75
N PRO A 102 8.44 16.77 11.07
CA PRO A 102 7.21 16.96 10.30
C PRO A 102 7.05 16.04 9.09
N PHE A 103 8.11 15.39 8.62
CA PHE A 103 8.03 14.37 7.57
C PHE A 103 7.34 13.08 8.08
N GLY A 104 7.24 12.91 9.39
CA GLY A 104 6.60 11.78 10.04
C GLY A 104 7.56 10.63 10.32
N THR A 105 8.88 10.85 10.40
CA THR A 105 9.83 9.77 10.73
C THR A 105 9.59 9.27 12.16
N CYS A 106 9.32 7.98 12.33
CA CYS A 106 9.03 7.34 13.62
C CYS A 106 10.23 6.58 14.18
N GLY A 107 10.98 5.90 13.32
CA GLY A 107 12.07 5.05 13.76
C GLY A 107 12.90 4.47 12.62
N ILE A 108 13.80 3.56 12.99
CA ILE A 108 14.66 2.80 12.09
C ILE A 108 14.37 1.32 12.35
N VAL A 109 14.29 0.53 11.28
CA VAL A 109 14.37 -0.93 11.40
C VAL A 109 15.33 -1.40 10.32
N HIS A 110 16.30 -2.20 10.74
CA HIS A 110 17.30 -2.75 9.84
C HIS A 110 16.76 -4.01 9.17
N ASP A 111 16.98 -4.09 7.86
CA ASP A 111 16.72 -5.27 7.02
C ASP A 111 15.37 -5.96 7.27
N PRO A 112 14.25 -5.23 7.11
CA PRO A 112 12.94 -5.82 7.33
C PRO A 112 12.66 -6.88 6.27
N GLY A 113 12.34 -8.09 6.71
CA GLY A 113 11.77 -9.12 5.84
C GLY A 113 10.33 -8.79 5.43
N VAL A 114 9.74 -9.65 4.59
CA VAL A 114 8.36 -9.52 4.10
C VAL A 114 7.37 -9.35 5.26
N GLU A 115 7.46 -10.17 6.31
CA GLU A 115 6.55 -10.09 7.46
C GLU A 115 6.64 -8.76 8.21
N THR A 116 7.84 -8.22 8.39
CA THR A 116 8.05 -6.91 9.03
C THR A 116 7.46 -5.79 8.19
N LEU A 117 7.63 -5.85 6.86
CA LEU A 117 7.03 -4.89 5.93
C LEU A 117 5.51 -4.92 6.02
N LEU A 118 4.90 -6.11 5.95
CA LEU A 118 3.45 -6.28 6.07
C LEU A 118 2.92 -5.77 7.41
N ALA A 119 3.58 -6.11 8.51
CA ALA A 119 3.21 -5.60 9.84
C ALA A 119 3.29 -4.07 9.89
N GLY A 120 4.31 -3.47 9.28
CA GLY A 120 4.44 -2.02 9.20
C GLY A 120 3.31 -1.37 8.40
N TYR A 121 2.93 -1.94 7.25
CA TYR A 121 1.79 -1.45 6.46
C TYR A 121 0.48 -1.54 7.23
N ARG A 122 0.24 -2.62 8.00
CA ARG A 122 -0.93 -2.75 8.88
C ARG A 122 -1.00 -1.65 9.93
N GLU A 123 0.15 -1.19 10.42
CA GLU A 123 0.26 -0.06 11.36
C GLU A 123 0.25 1.32 10.69
N GLY A 124 0.14 1.37 9.35
CA GLY A 124 0.18 2.61 8.58
C GLY A 124 1.59 3.20 8.38
N LEU A 125 2.63 2.42 8.70
CA LEU A 125 4.02 2.77 8.47
C LEU A 125 4.45 2.37 7.05
N PHE A 126 5.42 3.10 6.49
CA PHE A 126 6.09 2.71 5.26
C PHE A 126 7.59 3.04 5.30
N PRO A 127 8.42 2.27 4.61
CA PRO A 127 9.86 2.49 4.57
C PRO A 127 10.23 3.65 3.64
N PHE A 128 11.20 4.48 4.04
CA PHE A 128 11.71 5.57 3.22
C PHE A 128 13.19 5.87 3.52
N ALA A 129 14.05 5.75 2.51
CA ALA A 129 15.44 6.19 2.62
C ALA A 129 16.05 6.56 1.26
N HIS A 130 16.69 7.72 1.18
CA HIS A 130 17.58 8.05 0.06
C HIS A 130 18.95 7.38 0.21
N PHE A 131 19.44 7.28 1.44
CA PHE A 131 20.70 6.66 1.87
C PHE A 131 20.64 6.41 3.39
N GLY A 132 21.62 5.67 3.92
CA GLY A 132 21.65 5.30 5.33
C GLY A 132 20.66 4.19 5.67
N PRO A 133 20.26 4.06 6.95
CA PRO A 133 19.35 3.05 7.43
C PRO A 133 17.94 3.35 6.96
N LEU A 134 17.12 2.30 6.95
CA LEU A 134 15.75 2.38 6.49
C LEU A 134 14.89 3.02 7.57
N LYS A 135 14.36 4.20 7.28
CA LYS A 135 13.49 4.91 8.20
C LYS A 135 12.04 4.49 7.96
N TRP A 136 11.28 4.40 9.02
CA TRP A 136 9.84 4.16 8.98
C TRP A 136 9.10 5.45 9.23
N VAL A 137 8.05 5.66 8.45
CA VAL A 137 7.38 6.95 8.35
C VAL A 137 5.88 6.78 8.55
N SER A 138 5.31 7.65 9.41
CA SER A 138 3.89 7.86 9.60
C SER A 138 3.62 9.37 9.65
N PRO A 139 3.26 10.02 8.53
CA PRO A 139 2.93 11.44 8.50
C PRO A 139 1.72 11.76 9.39
N ALA A 140 1.61 13.01 9.85
CA ALA A 140 0.47 13.45 10.66
C ALA A 140 -0.85 13.45 9.87
N GLU A 141 -0.78 13.75 8.57
CA GLU A 141 -1.88 13.70 7.61
C GLU A 141 -1.54 12.67 6.53
N ARG A 142 -2.51 11.83 6.20
CA ARG A 142 -2.37 10.79 5.18
C ARG A 142 -3.33 11.03 4.03
N CYS A 143 -2.83 10.96 2.79
CA CYS A 143 -3.66 11.15 1.61
C CYS A 143 -4.20 9.79 1.14
N ILE A 144 -5.51 9.61 1.20
CA ILE A 144 -6.19 8.35 0.91
C ILE A 144 -7.25 8.52 -0.17
N LEU A 145 -7.61 7.41 -0.81
CA LEU A 145 -8.81 7.28 -1.63
C LEU A 145 -9.72 6.22 -1.02
N VAL A 146 -10.97 6.58 -0.77
CA VAL A 146 -12.06 5.61 -0.65
C VAL A 146 -12.48 5.26 -2.07
N LEU A 147 -12.47 3.98 -2.46
CA LEU A 147 -12.53 3.59 -3.88
C LEU A 147 -13.76 4.12 -4.64
N ASP A 148 -14.89 4.26 -3.96
CA ASP A 148 -16.13 4.82 -4.54
C ASP A 148 -16.04 6.33 -4.82
N GLU A 149 -15.07 7.04 -4.25
CA GLU A 149 -14.83 8.47 -4.44
C GLU A 149 -13.91 8.77 -5.64
N LEU A 150 -13.45 7.75 -6.38
CA LEU A 150 -12.53 7.93 -7.50
C LEU A 150 -13.12 8.88 -8.57
N HIS A 151 -12.37 9.93 -8.89
CA HIS A 151 -12.69 10.84 -9.97
C HIS A 151 -11.95 10.49 -11.26
N ILE A 152 -12.70 10.13 -12.30
CA ILE A 152 -12.15 9.86 -13.64
C ILE A 152 -12.52 11.01 -14.59
N ALA A 153 -11.55 11.88 -14.86
CA ALA A 153 -11.75 13.05 -15.71
C ALA A 153 -12.26 12.70 -17.11
N LYS A 154 -13.17 13.53 -17.67
CA LYS A 154 -13.78 13.31 -19.01
C LYS A 154 -12.74 13.10 -20.12
N ARG A 155 -11.63 13.85 -20.08
CA ARG A 155 -10.52 13.73 -21.04
C ARG A 155 -9.81 12.39 -20.94
N LEU A 156 -9.61 11.89 -19.72
CA LEU A 156 -8.99 10.59 -19.47
C LEU A 156 -9.88 9.47 -20.01
N ARG A 157 -11.18 9.50 -19.72
CA ARG A 157 -12.16 8.55 -20.27
C ARG A 157 -12.15 8.54 -21.80
N ARG A 158 -12.06 9.71 -22.43
CA ARG A 158 -11.94 9.80 -23.90
C ARG A 158 -10.67 9.14 -24.40
N GLN A 159 -9.53 9.39 -23.75
CA GLN A 159 -8.24 8.78 -24.12
C GLN A 159 -8.26 7.25 -23.98
N MET A 160 -8.84 6.72 -22.89
CA MET A 160 -8.98 5.27 -22.68
C MET A 160 -9.82 4.59 -23.76
N ARG A 161 -10.85 5.25 -24.29
CA ARG A 161 -11.70 4.71 -25.37
C ARG A 161 -11.03 4.66 -26.75
N GLN A 162 -9.89 5.32 -26.94
CA GLN A 162 -9.20 5.35 -28.23
C GLN A 162 -8.53 4.03 -28.59
N GLY A 163 -8.35 3.12 -27.62
CA GLY A 163 -7.73 1.80 -27.89
C GLY A 163 -6.23 1.84 -28.17
N ARG A 164 -5.55 2.95 -27.86
CA ARG A 164 -4.11 3.16 -28.12
C ARG A 164 -3.17 2.55 -27.07
N TYR A 165 -3.73 2.06 -25.97
CA TYR A 165 -2.99 1.54 -24.84
C TYR A 165 -3.52 0.19 -24.41
N THR A 166 -2.63 -0.67 -23.92
CA THR A 166 -2.96 -1.91 -23.23
C THR A 166 -2.50 -1.79 -21.80
N VAL A 167 -3.33 -2.22 -20.84
CA VAL A 167 -2.93 -2.30 -19.43
C VAL A 167 -2.76 -3.76 -19.05
N THR A 168 -1.67 -4.07 -18.33
CA THR A 168 -1.46 -5.37 -17.70
C THR A 168 -1.16 -5.18 -16.22
N PHE A 169 -1.26 -6.27 -15.45
CA PHE A 169 -0.80 -6.32 -14.07
C PHE A 169 0.27 -7.40 -13.92
N ASP A 170 1.19 -7.18 -12.98
CA ASP A 170 2.25 -8.10 -12.56
C ASP A 170 3.09 -8.72 -13.71
N ARG A 171 3.12 -8.05 -14.87
CA ARG A 171 3.78 -8.59 -16.07
C ARG A 171 5.26 -8.20 -16.15
N ASP A 172 5.58 -6.98 -15.75
CA ASP A 172 6.95 -6.43 -15.82
C ASP A 172 7.23 -5.53 -14.61
N PHE A 173 7.18 -6.14 -13.43
CA PHE A 173 7.43 -5.45 -12.17
C PHE A 173 8.81 -4.76 -12.16
N GLU A 174 9.84 -5.45 -12.66
CA GLU A 174 11.21 -4.92 -12.74
C GLU A 174 11.29 -3.67 -13.63
N GLY A 175 10.67 -3.69 -14.81
CA GLY A 175 10.55 -2.53 -15.68
C GLY A 175 9.83 -1.37 -15.00
N VAL A 176 8.72 -1.66 -14.31
CA VAL A 176 7.94 -0.64 -13.57
C VAL A 176 8.75 -0.01 -12.44
N ILE A 177 9.32 -0.80 -11.53
CA ILE A 177 10.02 -0.23 -10.35
C ILE A 177 11.29 0.51 -10.76
N THR A 178 11.97 0.04 -11.80
CA THR A 178 13.14 0.73 -12.39
C THR A 178 12.72 2.06 -13.01
N SER A 179 11.61 2.09 -13.75
CA SER A 179 11.07 3.31 -14.35
C SER A 179 10.60 4.32 -13.28
N CYS A 180 10.00 3.83 -12.20
CA CYS A 180 9.65 4.64 -11.03
C CYS A 180 10.86 5.28 -10.34
N ALA A 181 12.00 4.58 -10.33
CA ALA A 181 13.27 5.06 -9.77
C ALA A 181 14.05 5.99 -10.71
N GLY A 182 13.67 6.01 -11.99
CA GLY A 182 14.32 6.75 -13.05
C GLY A 182 14.32 8.28 -12.85
N ARG A 183 15.06 8.96 -13.73
CA ARG A 183 15.16 10.42 -13.71
C ARG A 183 13.81 11.05 -14.06
N ARG A 184 13.44 12.09 -13.31
CA ARG A 184 12.27 12.92 -13.58
C ARG A 184 12.73 14.27 -14.10
N GLU A 185 12.10 14.73 -15.17
CA GLU A 185 12.40 16.04 -15.77
C GLU A 185 12.21 17.16 -14.75
N GLY A 186 13.10 18.16 -14.77
CA GLY A 186 13.08 19.29 -13.84
C GLY A 186 13.41 18.96 -12.38
N ARG A 187 13.84 17.73 -12.06
CA ARG A 187 14.22 17.31 -10.70
C ARG A 187 15.65 16.79 -10.65
N TRP A 188 16.27 16.89 -9.47
CA TRP A 188 17.49 16.15 -9.19
C TRP A 188 17.22 14.66 -9.36
N HIS A 189 18.20 13.93 -9.87
CA HIS A 189 18.13 12.47 -9.94
C HIS A 189 18.42 11.87 -8.56
N LEU A 190 17.50 12.13 -7.62
CA LEU A 190 17.52 11.62 -6.26
C LEU A 190 16.18 10.92 -6.00
N THR A 191 16.21 9.59 -6.05
CA THR A 191 15.07 8.74 -5.72
C THR A 191 15.24 8.11 -4.34
N TRP A 192 14.13 7.77 -3.69
CA TRP A 192 14.13 6.91 -2.50
C TRP A 192 14.09 5.43 -2.88
N ILE A 193 13.70 5.11 -4.12
CA ILE A 193 13.64 3.75 -4.68
C ILE A 193 15.07 3.32 -5.05
N THR A 194 15.88 3.09 -4.02
CA THR A 194 17.26 2.63 -4.16
C THR A 194 17.31 1.14 -4.51
N PRO A 195 18.45 0.60 -4.94
CA PRO A 195 18.60 -0.84 -5.14
C PRO A 195 18.20 -1.69 -3.93
N ARG A 196 18.41 -1.19 -2.70
CA ARG A 196 17.94 -1.85 -1.47
C ARG A 196 16.41 -1.93 -1.44
N ILE A 197 15.73 -0.82 -1.70
CA ILE A 197 14.26 -0.77 -1.78
C ILE A 197 13.76 -1.70 -2.88
N MET A 198 14.35 -1.64 -4.08
CA MET A 198 13.91 -2.49 -5.19
C MET A 198 13.93 -3.98 -4.86
N ARG A 199 14.97 -4.44 -4.14
CA ARG A 199 15.04 -5.82 -3.67
C ARG A 199 13.96 -6.15 -2.64
N LEU A 200 13.76 -5.29 -1.63
CA LEU A 200 12.71 -5.48 -0.62
C LEU A 200 11.31 -5.62 -1.25
N TYR A 201 10.97 -4.75 -2.20
CA TYR A 201 9.69 -4.84 -2.91
C TYR A 201 9.65 -5.99 -3.92
N GLY A 202 10.79 -6.43 -4.44
CA GLY A 202 10.91 -7.66 -5.23
C GLY A 202 10.60 -8.91 -4.40
N ASP A 203 11.16 -9.01 -3.19
CA ASP A 203 10.87 -10.11 -2.28
C ASP A 203 9.37 -10.14 -1.90
N MET A 204 8.77 -8.95 -1.66
CA MET A 204 7.34 -8.83 -1.43
C MET A 204 6.49 -9.15 -2.68
N PHE A 205 6.99 -8.88 -3.88
CA PHE A 205 6.32 -9.22 -5.14
C PHE A 205 6.31 -10.73 -5.35
N ASP A 206 7.39 -11.44 -5.02
CA ASP A 206 7.43 -12.92 -5.08
C ASP A 206 6.57 -13.57 -4.00
N ALA A 207 6.47 -12.94 -2.83
CA ALA A 207 5.54 -13.33 -1.79
C ALA A 207 4.06 -13.02 -2.14
N GLY A 208 3.79 -12.32 -3.25
CA GLY A 208 2.43 -12.01 -3.71
C GLY A 208 1.74 -10.87 -2.96
N HIS A 209 2.51 -9.94 -2.39
CA HIS A 209 2.01 -8.77 -1.66
C HIS A 209 2.24 -7.45 -2.38
N VAL A 210 3.22 -7.38 -3.27
CA VAL A 210 3.41 -6.24 -4.16
C VAL A 210 2.80 -6.57 -5.52
N HIS A 211 2.14 -5.58 -6.11
CA HIS A 211 1.58 -5.67 -7.44
C HIS A 211 1.94 -4.46 -8.27
N SER A 212 2.15 -4.69 -9.57
CA SER A 212 2.40 -3.65 -10.55
C SER A 212 1.26 -3.53 -11.54
N PHE A 213 1.12 -2.34 -12.12
CA PHE A 213 0.37 -2.13 -13.34
C PHE A 213 1.28 -1.53 -14.40
N GLU A 214 1.15 -2.03 -15.62
CA GLU A 214 1.91 -1.60 -16.78
C GLU A 214 0.98 -1.01 -17.83
N VAL A 215 1.40 0.06 -18.50
CA VAL A 215 0.69 0.66 -19.62
C VAL A 215 1.59 0.62 -20.85
N TRP A 216 1.17 -0.16 -21.83
CA TRP A 216 1.87 -0.39 -23.09
C TRP A 216 1.22 0.42 -24.21
N ASN A 217 2.03 1.07 -25.06
CA ASN A 217 1.52 1.70 -26.28
C ASN A 217 1.38 0.69 -27.44
N GLU A 218 0.86 1.14 -28.58
CA GLU A 218 0.66 0.30 -29.78
C GLU A 218 1.95 -0.34 -30.32
N ALA A 219 3.12 0.29 -30.07
CA ALA A 219 4.42 -0.27 -30.44
C ALA A 219 4.93 -1.34 -29.43
N GLY A 220 4.17 -1.62 -28.37
CA GLY A 220 4.55 -2.55 -27.32
C GLY A 220 5.58 -1.99 -26.33
N ALA A 221 5.77 -0.68 -26.27
CA ALA A 221 6.68 -0.04 -25.32
C ALA A 221 5.99 0.25 -23.97
N LEU A 222 6.70 0.03 -22.87
CA LEU A 222 6.26 0.39 -21.52
C LEU A 222 6.31 1.91 -21.34
N VAL A 223 5.15 2.57 -21.34
CA VAL A 223 5.05 4.04 -21.39
C VAL A 223 4.43 4.66 -20.14
N GLY A 224 3.97 3.83 -19.21
CA GLY A 224 3.52 4.25 -17.89
C GLY A 224 3.28 3.05 -17.00
N GLY A 225 3.12 3.29 -15.72
CA GLY A 225 2.88 2.23 -14.75
C GLY A 225 3.08 2.69 -13.32
N GLY A 226 2.95 1.75 -12.41
CA GLY A 226 3.15 1.96 -10.98
C GLY A 226 3.03 0.67 -10.22
N TYR A 227 3.37 0.72 -8.93
CA TYR A 227 3.28 -0.44 -8.04
C TYR A 227 2.82 -0.02 -6.66
N GLY A 228 2.31 -0.99 -5.91
CA GLY A 228 1.89 -0.81 -4.53
C GLY A 228 1.82 -2.13 -3.78
N VAL A 229 1.46 -2.05 -2.51
CA VAL A 229 1.35 -3.19 -1.60
C VAL A 229 -0.12 -3.47 -1.31
N ALA A 230 -0.53 -4.73 -1.36
CA ALA A 230 -1.85 -5.18 -0.93
C ALA A 230 -1.75 -5.84 0.45
N VAL A 231 -2.55 -5.34 1.41
CA VAL A 231 -2.69 -5.93 2.74
C VAL A 231 -4.18 -6.04 3.05
N GLY A 232 -4.71 -7.26 3.00
CA GLY A 232 -6.16 -7.49 3.04
C GLY A 232 -6.86 -6.68 1.93
N GLY A 233 -7.92 -5.97 2.29
CA GLY A 233 -8.64 -5.04 1.42
C GLY A 233 -8.06 -3.60 1.37
N ALA A 234 -6.83 -3.37 1.84
CA ALA A 234 -6.13 -2.09 1.71
C ALA A 234 -5.02 -2.18 0.66
N PHE A 235 -4.96 -1.18 -0.22
CA PHE A 235 -3.86 -0.99 -1.16
C PHE A 235 -3.01 0.22 -0.75
N PHE A 236 -1.70 0.13 -0.97
CA PHE A 236 -0.76 1.20 -0.64
C PHE A 236 0.05 1.54 -1.88
N THR A 237 -0.38 2.56 -2.61
CA THR A 237 0.36 3.05 -3.78
C THR A 237 1.74 3.57 -3.40
N GLU A 238 2.80 2.97 -3.93
CA GLU A 238 4.19 3.36 -3.63
C GLU A 238 4.72 4.42 -4.59
N SER A 239 4.67 4.13 -5.88
CA SER A 239 5.17 5.03 -6.91
C SER A 239 4.56 4.74 -8.26
N GLN A 240 4.63 5.74 -9.13
CA GLN A 240 4.14 5.68 -10.51
C GLN A 240 5.12 6.43 -11.42
N PHE A 241 5.06 6.13 -12.72
CA PHE A 241 5.76 6.86 -13.78
C PHE A 241 4.88 6.99 -15.03
N SER A 242 5.21 7.98 -15.85
CA SER A 242 4.50 8.31 -17.10
C SER A 242 5.52 8.85 -18.09
N HIS A 243 5.73 8.15 -19.20
CA HIS A 243 6.57 8.60 -20.32
C HIS A 243 5.73 9.20 -21.45
N GLU A 244 4.46 8.79 -21.55
CA GLU A 244 3.45 9.46 -22.37
C GLU A 244 2.37 10.10 -21.50
N ALA A 245 1.66 11.09 -22.04
CA ALA A 245 0.66 11.85 -21.29
C ALA A 245 -0.47 10.98 -20.73
N ASN A 246 -0.76 11.15 -19.43
CA ASN A 246 -1.82 10.47 -18.68
C ASN A 246 -1.69 8.94 -18.57
N THR A 247 -0.59 8.32 -19.00
CA THR A 247 -0.47 6.85 -18.95
C THR A 247 -0.48 6.31 -17.53
N SER A 248 0.18 6.98 -16.56
CA SER A 248 0.05 6.60 -15.15
C SER A 248 -1.41 6.66 -14.67
N LYS A 249 -2.16 7.71 -15.04
CA LYS A 249 -3.58 7.86 -14.70
C LYS A 249 -4.46 6.78 -15.35
N ILE A 250 -4.17 6.37 -16.59
CA ILE A 250 -4.88 5.28 -17.27
C ILE A 250 -4.70 3.98 -16.48
N GLY A 251 -3.45 3.57 -16.25
CA GLY A 251 -3.15 2.34 -15.52
C GLY A 251 -3.72 2.38 -14.10
N PHE A 252 -3.59 3.51 -13.41
CA PHE A 252 -4.12 3.69 -12.07
C PHE A 252 -5.66 3.63 -12.05
N THR A 253 -6.35 4.13 -13.07
CA THR A 253 -7.81 3.99 -13.16
C THR A 253 -8.24 2.54 -13.35
N VAL A 254 -7.52 1.78 -14.18
CA VAL A 254 -7.77 0.34 -14.37
C VAL A 254 -7.51 -0.42 -13.08
N LEU A 255 -6.43 -0.11 -12.35
CA LEU A 255 -6.16 -0.68 -11.04
C LEU A 255 -7.33 -0.45 -10.08
N HIS A 256 -7.79 0.79 -9.91
CA HIS A 256 -8.86 1.09 -8.96
C HIS A 256 -10.20 0.44 -9.33
N TRP A 257 -10.49 0.27 -10.63
CA TRP A 257 -11.65 -0.51 -11.04
C TRP A 257 -11.58 -1.93 -10.49
N HIS A 258 -10.43 -2.60 -10.63
CA HIS A 258 -10.23 -3.96 -10.13
C HIS A 258 -10.25 -4.01 -8.61
N LEU A 259 -9.55 -3.09 -7.93
CA LEU A 259 -9.60 -2.99 -6.47
C LEU A 259 -11.05 -2.90 -5.97
N ALA A 260 -11.89 -2.09 -6.62
CA ALA A 260 -13.30 -1.98 -6.27
C ALA A 260 -14.06 -3.29 -6.52
N GLN A 261 -13.85 -3.97 -7.65
CA GLN A 261 -14.48 -5.26 -7.94
C GLN A 261 -14.03 -6.39 -6.99
N TRP A 262 -12.76 -6.37 -6.58
CA TRP A 262 -12.18 -7.32 -5.65
C TRP A 262 -12.49 -7.00 -4.17
N GLY A 263 -13.25 -5.94 -3.90
CA GLY A 263 -13.74 -5.62 -2.56
C GLY A 263 -12.74 -4.88 -1.67
N PHE A 264 -11.67 -4.33 -2.23
CA PHE A 264 -10.80 -3.40 -1.50
C PHE A 264 -11.60 -2.15 -1.08
N ARG A 265 -11.12 -1.46 -0.05
CA ARG A 265 -11.81 -0.29 0.53
C ARG A 265 -11.03 1.00 0.44
N LEU A 266 -9.70 0.89 0.45
CA LEU A 266 -8.80 2.00 0.67
C LEU A 266 -7.58 1.88 -0.25
N ASP A 267 -7.18 3.00 -0.84
CA ASP A 267 -5.82 3.19 -1.37
C ASP A 267 -5.09 4.31 -0.59
N ASP A 268 -3.90 4.02 -0.09
CA ASP A 268 -2.97 4.98 0.53
C ASP A 268 -2.05 5.62 -0.52
N GLY A 269 -2.31 6.88 -0.84
CA GLY A 269 -1.46 7.73 -1.68
C GLY A 269 -0.31 8.41 -0.93
N LYS A 270 -0.16 8.15 0.38
CA LYS A 270 0.82 8.73 1.31
C LYS A 270 0.63 10.23 1.48
N TRP A 271 1.10 11.02 0.51
CA TRP A 271 1.06 12.48 0.56
C TRP A 271 0.26 13.05 -0.60
N PRO A 272 -0.44 14.19 -0.37
CA PRO A 272 -1.22 14.82 -1.42
C PRO A 272 -0.31 15.33 -2.54
N THR A 273 -0.70 15.03 -3.77
CA THR A 273 -0.17 15.67 -4.98
C THR A 273 -1.33 16.18 -5.81
N PRO A 274 -1.16 17.24 -6.62
CA PRO A 274 -2.25 17.71 -7.48
C PRO A 274 -2.88 16.59 -8.33
N THR A 275 -2.04 15.66 -8.79
CA THR A 275 -2.49 14.52 -9.61
C THR A 275 -3.46 13.59 -8.88
N ILE A 276 -3.17 13.18 -7.64
CA ILE A 276 -4.05 12.25 -6.92
C ILE A 276 -5.25 12.96 -6.30
N LEU A 277 -5.10 14.22 -5.89
CA LEU A 277 -6.22 15.05 -5.43
C LEU A 277 -7.26 15.22 -6.55
N ASP A 278 -6.82 15.50 -7.78
CA ASP A 278 -7.69 15.55 -8.97
C ASP A 278 -8.41 14.20 -9.23
N MET A 279 -7.88 13.08 -8.73
CA MET A 279 -8.46 11.75 -8.87
C MET A 279 -9.37 11.36 -7.69
N GLY A 280 -9.66 12.28 -6.77
CA GLY A 280 -10.57 12.05 -5.64
C GLY A 280 -9.90 11.67 -4.32
N PHE A 281 -8.56 11.67 -4.27
CA PHE A 281 -7.86 11.47 -3.00
C PHE A 281 -8.08 12.68 -2.07
N ARG A 282 -8.08 12.43 -0.76
CA ARG A 282 -8.20 13.46 0.29
C ARG A 282 -7.27 13.17 1.46
N SER A 283 -6.85 14.21 2.16
CA SER A 283 -6.07 14.07 3.39
C SER A 283 -6.98 13.75 4.58
N VAL A 284 -6.52 12.86 5.45
CA VAL A 284 -7.14 12.54 6.74
C VAL A 284 -6.08 12.52 7.85
N PRO A 285 -6.47 12.79 9.11
CA PRO A 285 -5.56 12.63 10.24
C PRO A 285 -5.05 11.19 10.37
N ARG A 286 -3.82 11.03 10.84
CA ARG A 286 -3.18 9.70 11.05
C ARG A 286 -4.06 8.72 11.79
N ALA A 287 -4.74 9.16 12.85
CA ALA A 287 -5.62 8.30 13.64
C ALA A 287 -6.79 7.74 12.81
N GLU A 288 -7.42 8.58 11.97
CA GLU A 288 -8.46 8.14 11.05
C GLU A 288 -7.90 7.18 9.99
N PHE A 289 -6.73 7.48 9.42
CA PHE A 289 -6.07 6.59 8.47
C PHE A 289 -5.82 5.20 9.07
N ARG A 290 -5.24 5.13 10.27
CA ARG A 290 -4.94 3.85 10.93
C ARG A 290 -6.20 3.04 11.22
N ALA A 291 -7.28 3.70 11.66
CA ALA A 291 -8.57 3.02 11.85
C ALA A 291 -9.09 2.40 10.54
N ARG A 292 -9.06 3.16 9.44
CA ARG A 292 -9.48 2.67 8.11
C ARG A 292 -8.58 1.54 7.59
N VAL A 293 -7.27 1.62 7.82
CA VAL A 293 -6.34 0.55 7.45
C VAL A 293 -6.63 -0.71 8.26
N ALA A 294 -6.86 -0.61 9.56
CA ALA A 294 -7.17 -1.77 10.40
C ALA A 294 -8.44 -2.49 9.92
N GLU A 295 -9.50 -1.73 9.62
CA GLU A 295 -10.75 -2.28 9.05
C GLU A 295 -10.52 -2.94 7.69
N ALA A 296 -9.83 -2.26 6.78
CA ALA A 296 -9.59 -2.76 5.43
C ALA A 296 -8.64 -3.97 5.42
N ALA A 297 -7.60 -3.97 6.24
CA ALA A 297 -6.62 -5.05 6.33
C ALA A 297 -7.21 -6.35 6.93
N ALA A 298 -8.32 -6.26 7.66
CA ALA A 298 -9.06 -7.42 8.16
C ALA A 298 -9.91 -8.11 7.08
N LEU A 299 -10.17 -7.45 5.95
CA LEU A 299 -10.90 -8.05 4.83
C LEU A 299 -10.00 -9.01 4.03
N PRO A 300 -10.58 -10.00 3.34
CA PRO A 300 -9.83 -10.84 2.41
C PRO A 300 -9.14 -9.98 1.34
N GLY A 301 -7.86 -10.25 1.09
CA GLY A 301 -7.14 -9.67 -0.04
C GLY A 301 -7.35 -10.47 -1.33
N LYS A 302 -6.64 -10.07 -2.39
CA LYS A 302 -6.59 -10.80 -3.66
C LYS A 302 -5.27 -11.57 -3.76
N PRO A 303 -5.26 -12.90 -3.54
CA PRO A 303 -4.02 -13.68 -3.57
C PRO A 303 -3.51 -13.89 -4.99
N GLY A 304 -2.20 -14.20 -5.08
CA GLY A 304 -1.53 -14.60 -6.30
C GLY A 304 -1.22 -13.43 -7.25
N ARG A 305 -0.70 -13.76 -8.44
CA ARG A 305 -0.46 -12.79 -9.51
C ARG A 305 -1.77 -12.18 -9.99
N TRP A 306 -1.76 -10.88 -10.19
CA TRP A 306 -2.91 -10.13 -10.71
C TRP A 306 -2.89 -10.11 -12.22
N THR A 307 -4.08 -10.13 -12.80
CA THR A 307 -4.31 -9.98 -14.24
C THR A 307 -5.43 -8.99 -14.46
N VAL A 308 -5.40 -8.30 -15.60
CA VAL A 308 -6.50 -7.43 -16.00
C VAL A 308 -7.66 -8.29 -16.50
N GLU A 309 -8.82 -8.15 -15.86
CA GLU A 309 -10.04 -8.94 -16.07
C GLU A 309 -11.08 -8.24 -16.96
N THR A 310 -10.77 -7.03 -17.44
CA THR A 310 -11.69 -6.22 -18.25
C THR A 310 -10.95 -5.37 -19.28
N ASP A 311 -11.66 -4.92 -20.31
CA ASP A 311 -11.12 -3.97 -21.28
C ASP A 311 -11.19 -2.49 -20.81
N LEU A 312 -10.40 -1.63 -21.46
CA LEU A 312 -10.33 -0.20 -21.16
C LEU A 312 -11.63 0.57 -21.43
N LYS A 313 -12.48 0.14 -22.37
CA LYS A 313 -13.75 0.81 -22.67
C LYS A 313 -14.73 0.60 -21.53
N THR A 314 -14.78 -0.61 -20.98
CA THR A 314 -15.57 -0.95 -19.80
C THR A 314 -15.14 -0.11 -18.59
N VAL A 315 -13.84 -0.03 -18.30
CA VAL A 315 -13.32 0.85 -17.24
C VAL A 315 -13.61 2.32 -17.53
N ALA A 316 -13.49 2.77 -18.77
CA ALA A 316 -13.79 4.16 -19.16
C ALA A 316 -15.27 4.53 -19.05
N ALA A 317 -16.17 3.55 -18.96
CA ALA A 317 -17.60 3.72 -18.73
C ALA A 317 -17.99 3.62 -17.25
N TRP A 318 -17.16 3.00 -16.40
CA TRP A 318 -17.42 2.83 -14.97
C TRP A 318 -17.67 4.15 -14.25
N GLN A 319 -18.70 4.21 -13.41
CA GLN A 319 -18.98 5.33 -12.51
C GLN A 319 -18.74 4.87 -11.07
N PRO A 320 -17.62 5.26 -10.44
CA PRO A 320 -17.36 5.00 -9.03
C PRO A 320 -18.52 5.52 -8.16
N GLY A 321 -18.97 4.72 -7.19
CA GLY A 321 -20.10 5.07 -6.31
C GLY A 321 -21.50 5.07 -6.95
N GLY A 322 -21.66 4.53 -8.18
CA GLY A 322 -22.95 4.40 -8.88
C GLY A 322 -23.98 3.47 -8.22
N GLU A 323 -25.21 3.43 -8.77
CA GLU A 323 -26.42 2.83 -8.15
C GLU A 323 -26.26 1.41 -7.59
N ASP A 324 -25.40 0.57 -8.17
CA ASP A 324 -25.13 -0.80 -7.70
C ASP A 324 -24.44 -0.86 -6.31
N ALA A 325 -23.71 0.20 -5.91
CA ALA A 325 -23.05 0.27 -4.61
C ALA A 325 -24.03 0.58 -3.45
N LYS A 326 -25.18 1.21 -3.75
CA LYS A 326 -26.19 1.56 -2.73
C LYS A 326 -27.02 0.36 -2.26
N GLY A 327 -26.99 -0.77 -2.99
CA GLY A 327 -27.69 -2.00 -2.63
C GLY A 327 -27.04 -2.82 -1.48
N LYS A 328 -25.85 -2.41 -1.00
CA LYS A 328 -25.14 -3.05 0.13
C LYS A 328 -25.15 -2.21 1.41
N LYS A 329 -26.11 -1.30 1.60
CA LYS A 329 -26.42 -0.79 2.94
C LYS A 329 -27.28 -1.83 3.65
N GLU A 330 -26.69 -2.54 4.61
CA GLU A 330 -27.43 -3.30 5.62
C GLU A 330 -28.51 -2.40 6.24
N PRO A 331 -29.73 -2.92 6.46
CA PRO A 331 -30.75 -2.16 7.17
C PRO A 331 -30.23 -1.90 8.59
N ALA A 332 -30.23 -0.63 8.98
CA ALA A 332 -30.08 -0.25 10.38
C ALA A 332 -31.18 -0.96 11.16
N ASN A 333 -30.80 -1.83 12.10
CA ASN A 333 -31.74 -2.34 13.10
C ASN A 333 -32.12 -1.16 14.01
N ASP A 334 -33.41 -0.86 14.02
CA ASP A 334 -34.10 -0.01 15.00
C ASP A 334 -33.97 -0.54 16.44
#